data_AF-A0A9R1JD88-F1
#
_entry.id   AF-A0A9R1JD88-F1
#
_cell.length_a   1.000
_cell.length_b   1.000
_cell.length_c   1.000
_cell.angle_alpha   90.00
_cell.angle_beta   90.00
_cell.angle_gamma   90.00
#
_symmetry.space_group_name_H-M   'P 1'
#
loop_
_entity.id
_entity.type
_entity.pdbx_description
1 polymer ?
#
loop_
_entity_poly.entity_id
_entity_poly.type
_entity_poly.pdbx_seq_one_letter_code
_entity_poly.pdbx_strand_id
1 'polypeptide(L)'
;IGGNLPVPRASDVAATGGLASAVYTMGAVLFVTAWALVAAIPCQDRGLQAHFAVPRSFHWAAPVTTLYERVLEESKKKDRKHSCGLLKEIHLIERWSRQLMEITDAAQFPLDEEKDAEVRVAAQELVQVCETLKDGLDPLERQVREMFHRIVRTRTEILDCLSRPNTAE
;
A
#
# COMPACT_ATOMS: atom_id res chain seq x y z
N ILE A 1 4.95 10.42 7.79
CA ILE A 1 4.94 11.19 6.52
C ILE A 1 3.75 12.14 6.64
N GLY A 2 4.00 13.43 6.89
CA GLY A 2 2.97 14.39 7.30
C GLY A 2 2.26 15.03 6.11
N GLY A 3 0.93 15.15 6.18
CA GLY A 3 0.04 15.67 5.13
C GLY A 3 0.15 17.17 4.82
N ASN A 4 1.31 17.79 5.05
CA ASN A 4 1.55 19.21 4.81
C ASN A 4 2.40 19.40 3.55
N LEU A 5 1.92 18.88 2.42
CA LEU A 5 2.43 19.35 1.13
C LEU A 5 2.02 20.82 1.01
N PRO A 6 2.97 21.77 0.91
CA PRO A 6 2.62 23.18 0.82
C PRO A 6 1.85 23.40 -0.46
N VAL A 7 0.60 23.86 -0.32
CA VAL A 7 -0.24 24.20 -1.47
C VAL A 7 0.44 25.35 -2.22
N PRO A 8 0.74 25.18 -3.52
CA PRO A 8 1.40 26.22 -4.30
C PRO A 8 0.47 27.43 -4.42
N ARG A 9 1.00 28.63 -4.16
CA ARG A 9 0.22 29.87 -4.29
C ARG A 9 0.02 30.19 -5.77
N ALA A 10 -1.03 30.96 -6.08
CA ALA A 10 -1.28 31.41 -7.46
C ALA A 10 -0.06 32.15 -8.06
N SER A 11 0.67 32.92 -7.24
CA SER A 11 1.93 33.57 -7.63
C SER A 11 3.01 32.58 -8.03
N ASP A 12 3.13 31.47 -7.31
CA ASP A 12 4.17 30.45 -7.51
C ASP A 12 3.84 29.61 -8.75
N VAL A 13 2.55 29.32 -8.95
CA VAL A 13 2.04 28.66 -10.16
C VAL A 13 2.32 29.52 -11.40
N ALA A 14 2.06 30.83 -11.33
CA ALA A 14 2.34 31.74 -12.43
C ALA A 14 3.85 31.88 -12.70
N ALA A 15 4.66 32.07 -11.65
CA ALA A 15 6.12 32.24 -11.77
C ALA A 15 6.83 30.98 -12.29
N THR A 16 6.27 29.79 -12.06
CA THR A 16 6.86 28.51 -12.48
C THR A 16 6.19 27.91 -13.73
N GLY A 17 5.30 28.65 -14.39
CA GLY A 17 4.56 28.16 -15.56
C GLY A 17 3.75 26.88 -15.27
N GLY A 18 3.25 26.71 -14.04
CA GLY A 18 2.47 25.55 -13.63
C GLY A 18 3.27 24.39 -13.02
N LEU A 19 4.61 24.43 -13.04
CA LEU A 19 5.43 23.34 -12.49
C LEU A 19 5.18 23.10 -10.99
N ALA A 20 4.99 24.16 -10.20
CA ALA A 20 4.68 24.03 -8.78
C ALA A 20 3.38 23.23 -8.52
N SER A 21 2.39 23.36 -9.40
CA SER A 21 1.12 22.61 -9.37
C SER A 21 1.32 21.12 -9.68
N ALA A 22 2.18 20.81 -10.64
CA ALA A 22 2.52 19.43 -11.00
C ALA A 22 3.29 18.71 -9.88
N VAL A 23 4.29 19.36 -9.29
CA VAL A 23 5.07 18.81 -8.16
C VAL A 23 4.17 18.55 -6.95
N TYR A 24 3.27 19.49 -6.64
CA TYR A 24 2.28 19.31 -5.58
C TYR A 24 1.37 18.08 -5.83
N THR A 25 0.89 17.92 -7.07
CA THR A 25 0.07 16.76 -7.47
C THR A 25 0.83 15.45 -7.31
N MET A 26 2.08 15.39 -7.77
CA MET A 26 2.93 14.19 -7.60
C MET A 26 3.16 13.85 -6.12
N GLY A 27 3.41 14.87 -5.29
CA GLY A 27 3.53 14.69 -3.85
C GLY A 27 2.26 14.13 -3.21
N ALA A 28 1.09 14.64 -3.61
CA ALA A 28 -0.19 14.20 -3.05
C ALA A 28 -0.50 12.75 -3.42
N VAL A 29 -0.21 12.33 -4.65
CA VAL A 29 -0.34 10.94 -5.09
C VAL A 29 0.60 10.03 -4.28
N LEU A 30 1.88 10.39 -4.18
CA LEU A 30 2.86 9.62 -3.40
C LEU A 30 2.44 9.46 -1.94
N PHE A 31 1.92 10.54 -1.34
CA PHE A 31 1.39 10.51 0.02
C PHE A 31 0.23 9.52 0.16
N VAL A 32 -0.79 9.61 -0.71
CA VAL A 32 -1.95 8.70 -0.66
C VAL A 32 -1.52 7.26 -0.88
N THR A 33 -0.60 7.00 -1.80
CA THR A 33 -0.08 5.64 -2.04
C THR A 33 0.70 5.10 -0.84
N ALA A 34 1.63 5.88 -0.28
CA ALA A 34 2.38 5.48 0.90
C ALA A 34 1.47 5.26 2.11
N TRP A 35 0.48 6.15 2.30
CA TRP A 35 -0.54 6.00 3.33
C TRP A 35 -1.40 4.74 3.13
N ALA A 36 -1.83 4.45 1.90
CA ALA A 36 -2.62 3.25 1.62
C ALA A 36 -1.82 1.95 1.85
N LEU A 37 -0.52 1.94 1.58
CA LEU A 37 0.36 0.81 1.92
C LEU A 37 0.47 0.60 3.43
N VAL A 38 0.64 1.70 4.17
CA VAL A 38 0.63 1.71 5.64
C VAL A 38 -0.74 1.23 6.17
N ALA A 39 -1.84 1.67 5.55
CA ALA A 39 -3.21 1.25 5.88
C ALA A 39 -3.45 -0.26 5.72
N ALA A 40 -2.76 -0.89 4.77
CA ALA A 40 -2.85 -2.32 4.54
C ALA A 40 -2.10 -3.15 5.62
N ILE A 41 -1.24 -2.53 6.44
CA ILE A 41 -0.45 -3.22 7.46
C ILE A 41 -1.21 -3.25 8.80
N PRO A 42 -1.45 -4.43 9.39
CA PRO A 42 -2.31 -4.60 10.57
C PRO A 42 -1.76 -4.08 11.90
N CYS A 43 -0.54 -3.58 11.95
CA CYS A 43 0.16 -3.27 13.18
C CYS A 43 -0.02 -1.80 13.63
N GLN A 44 -0.83 -1.02 12.92
CA GLN A 44 -0.80 0.45 12.99
C GLN A 44 -2.14 1.07 13.42
N ASP A 45 -2.64 0.70 14.60
CA ASP A 45 -3.79 1.37 15.26
C ASP A 45 -3.64 2.89 15.39
N ARG A 46 -2.41 3.40 15.32
CA ARG A 46 -2.08 4.82 15.49
C ARG A 46 -1.64 5.54 14.21
N GLY A 47 -1.48 4.82 13.09
CA GLY A 47 -0.86 5.36 11.86
C GLY A 47 -1.84 5.96 10.84
N LEU A 48 -3.14 5.68 10.99
CA LEU A 48 -4.12 5.92 9.94
C LEU A 48 -4.81 7.29 9.97
N GLN A 49 -4.65 8.02 11.07
CA GLN A 49 -5.14 9.40 11.23
C GLN A 49 -4.23 10.38 10.48
N ALA A 50 -4.04 10.15 9.18
CA ALA A 50 -3.36 11.10 8.33
C ALA A 50 -4.40 12.14 7.86
N HIS A 51 -4.14 13.43 8.05
CA HIS A 51 -5.00 14.45 7.47
C HIS A 51 -4.61 14.61 6.00
N PHE A 52 -5.48 14.14 5.10
CA PHE A 52 -5.37 14.39 3.67
C PHE A 52 -6.37 15.48 3.27
N ALA A 53 -5.86 16.69 3.02
CA ALA A 53 -6.66 17.82 2.57
C ALA A 53 -6.04 18.41 1.31
N VAL A 54 -6.78 18.33 0.21
CA VAL A 54 -6.37 18.89 -1.09
C VAL A 54 -7.34 20.01 -1.47
N PRO A 55 -6.85 21.16 -1.95
CA PRO A 55 -7.71 22.22 -2.47
C PRO A 55 -8.62 21.73 -3.59
N ARG A 56 -9.91 22.10 -3.54
CA ARG A 56 -10.89 21.73 -4.57
C ARG A 56 -10.63 22.39 -5.94
N SER A 57 -9.68 23.33 -6.02
CA SER A 57 -9.25 23.95 -7.27
C SER A 57 -8.61 22.95 -8.25
N PHE A 58 -8.15 21.79 -7.77
CA PHE A 58 -7.59 20.74 -8.60
C PHE A 58 -8.69 19.78 -9.07
N HIS A 59 -8.80 19.55 -10.38
CA HIS A 59 -9.81 18.64 -10.94
C HIS A 59 -9.71 17.18 -10.44
N TRP A 60 -8.51 16.75 -10.03
CA TRP A 60 -8.27 15.42 -9.46
C TRP A 60 -8.57 15.33 -7.95
N ALA A 61 -8.82 16.46 -7.27
CA ALA A 61 -8.99 16.47 -5.81
C ALA A 61 -10.18 15.60 -5.39
N ALA A 62 -11.34 15.77 -6.02
CA ALA A 62 -12.55 15.02 -5.69
C ALA A 62 -12.37 13.49 -5.78
N PRO A 63 -11.94 12.90 -6.92
CA PRO A 63 -11.78 11.45 -7.00
C PRO A 63 -10.72 10.90 -6.05
N VAL A 64 -9.62 11.63 -5.80
CA VAL A 64 -8.58 11.20 -4.86
C VAL A 64 -9.07 11.27 -3.41
N THR A 65 -9.82 12.31 -3.04
CA THR A 65 -10.47 12.40 -1.72
C THR A 65 -11.47 11.27 -1.52
N THR A 66 -12.30 10.95 -2.52
CA THR A 66 -13.23 9.81 -2.43
C THR A 66 -12.50 8.47 -2.26
N LEU A 67 -11.39 8.25 -2.96
CA LEU A 67 -10.57 7.05 -2.79
C LEU A 67 -9.99 6.97 -1.37
N TYR A 68 -9.43 8.08 -0.89
CA TYR A 68 -8.88 8.21 0.45
C TYR A 68 -9.92 7.86 1.52
N GLU A 69 -11.12 8.44 1.42
CA GLU A 69 -12.24 8.19 2.33
C GLU A 69 -12.69 6.72 2.30
N ARG A 70 -12.81 6.10 1.12
CA ARG A 70 -13.18 4.68 1.02
C ARG A 70 -12.17 3.76 1.69
N VAL A 71 -10.88 3.97 1.46
CA VAL A 71 -9.82 3.19 2.10
C VAL A 71 -9.87 3.38 3.63
N LEU A 72 -10.10 4.61 4.09
CA LEU A 72 -10.26 4.93 5.51
C LEU A 72 -11.49 4.24 6.11
N GLU A 73 -12.62 4.20 5.42
CA GLU A 73 -13.81 3.51 5.92
C GLU A 73 -13.63 1.99 5.96
N GLU A 74 -13.04 1.39 4.93
CA GLU A 74 -12.71 -0.05 4.92
C GLU A 74 -11.75 -0.42 6.05
N SER A 75 -10.76 0.43 6.34
CA SER A 75 -9.83 0.20 7.43
C SER A 75 -10.48 0.20 8.83
N LYS A 76 -11.56 0.97 9.04
CA LYS A 76 -12.29 1.05 10.32
C LYS A 76 -13.26 -0.12 10.50
N LYS A 77 -13.81 -0.67 9.41
CA LYS A 77 -14.73 -1.81 9.46
C LYS A 77 -14.06 -3.07 10.03
N LYS A 78 -12.75 -3.15 9.87
CA LYS A 78 -11.84 -4.16 10.44
C LYS A 78 -11.95 -4.35 11.96
N ASP A 79 -12.43 -3.34 12.71
CA ASP A 79 -12.61 -3.40 14.17
C ASP A 79 -13.89 -4.13 14.63
N ARG A 80 -14.85 -4.43 13.74
CA ARG A 80 -16.09 -5.11 14.15
C ARG A 80 -15.97 -6.62 13.94
N LYS A 81 -15.86 -7.33 15.08
CA LYS A 81 -16.10 -8.78 15.31
C LYS A 81 -16.08 -9.65 14.03
N HIS A 82 -14.98 -10.37 13.85
CA HIS A 82 -14.76 -11.39 12.82
C HIS A 82 -14.43 -10.93 11.38
N SER A 83 -13.74 -9.80 11.19
CA SER A 83 -13.21 -9.45 9.85
C SER A 83 -11.68 -9.39 9.79
N CYS A 84 -11.15 -9.99 8.73
CA CYS A 84 -9.73 -10.20 8.40
C CYS A 84 -8.93 -8.89 8.40
N GLY A 85 -8.33 -8.60 9.55
CA GLY A 85 -7.51 -7.41 9.70
C GLY A 85 -6.04 -7.61 9.41
N LEU A 86 -5.46 -8.72 9.83
CA LEU A 86 -4.25 -9.20 9.18
C LEU A 86 -4.67 -9.72 7.80
N LEU A 87 -3.84 -9.59 6.77
CA LEU A 87 -3.87 -10.63 5.72
C LEU A 87 -3.89 -11.93 6.51
N LYS A 88 -4.99 -12.68 6.40
CA LYS A 88 -5.24 -13.86 7.23
C LYS A 88 -4.00 -14.75 7.22
N GLU A 89 -3.32 -14.76 6.10
CA GLU A 89 -2.04 -15.36 5.82
C GLU A 89 -0.90 -14.88 6.74
N ILE A 90 -0.71 -13.58 6.97
CA ILE A 90 0.33 -13.06 7.88
C ILE A 90 0.10 -13.52 9.31
N HIS A 91 -1.14 -13.48 9.79
CA HIS A 91 -1.47 -13.97 11.13
C HIS A 91 -1.21 -15.47 11.27
N LEU A 92 -1.59 -16.25 10.25
CA LEU A 92 -1.35 -17.69 10.24
C LEU A 92 0.14 -18.00 10.13
N ILE A 93 0.91 -17.25 9.34
CA ILE A 93 2.38 -17.36 9.28
C ILE A 93 2.98 -17.13 10.67
N GLU A 94 2.59 -16.07 11.37
CA GLU A 94 3.10 -15.78 12.71
C GLU A 94 2.76 -16.90 13.70
N ARG A 95 1.51 -17.38 13.67
CA ARG A 95 1.05 -18.47 14.54
C ARG A 95 1.86 -19.75 14.32
N TRP A 96 1.96 -20.21 13.08
CA TRP A 96 2.64 -21.47 12.76
C TRP A 96 4.16 -21.35 12.96
N SER A 97 4.75 -20.20 12.66
CA SER A 97 6.17 -19.95 12.96
C SER A 97 6.46 -20.01 14.45
N ARG A 98 5.56 -19.45 15.29
CA ARG A 98 5.70 -19.50 16.75
C ARG A 98 5.55 -20.92 17.29
N GLN A 99 4.57 -21.68 16.81
CA GLN A 99 4.40 -23.08 17.20
C GLN A 99 5.63 -23.92 16.83
N LEU A 100 6.17 -23.76 15.62
CA LEU A 100 7.41 -24.43 15.22
C LEU A 100 8.61 -24.04 16.10
N MET A 101 8.72 -22.76 16.47
CA MET A 101 9.77 -22.26 17.36
C MET A 101 9.66 -22.90 18.76
N GLU A 102 8.45 -22.95 19.33
CA GLU A 102 8.21 -23.58 20.64
C GLU A 102 8.58 -25.07 20.64
N ILE A 103 8.24 -25.81 19.58
CA ILE A 103 8.60 -27.23 19.46
C ILE A 103 10.13 -27.38 19.33
N THR A 104 10.77 -26.52 18.55
CA THR A 104 12.23 -26.56 18.33
C THR A 104 13.02 -26.21 19.59
N ASP A 105 12.57 -25.22 20.36
CA ASP A 105 13.20 -24.81 21.61
C ASP A 105 13.08 -25.88 22.71
N ALA A 106 12.00 -26.66 22.69
CA ALA A 106 11.75 -27.76 23.61
C ALA A 106 12.22 -29.13 23.09
N ALA A 107 12.86 -29.18 21.91
CA ALA A 107 13.23 -30.43 21.26
C ALA A 107 14.42 -31.11 21.97
N GLN A 108 14.23 -32.38 22.34
CA GLN A 108 15.32 -33.31 22.61
C GLN A 108 15.31 -34.36 21.50
N PHE A 109 16.45 -34.54 20.85
CA PHE A 109 16.55 -35.45 19.71
C PHE A 109 17.02 -36.84 20.12
N PRO A 110 16.50 -37.91 19.49
CA PRO A 110 15.46 -37.89 18.45
C PRO A 110 14.07 -37.52 19.00
N LEU A 111 13.27 -36.81 18.20
CA LEU A 111 11.89 -36.48 18.56
C LEU A 111 11.04 -37.76 18.70
N ASP A 112 10.10 -37.74 19.63
CA ASP A 112 9.05 -38.75 19.68
C ASP A 112 8.09 -38.61 18.48
N GLU A 113 7.35 -39.69 18.17
CA GLU A 113 6.48 -39.74 16.99
C GLU A 113 5.38 -38.67 17.01
N GLU A 114 4.88 -38.29 18.19
CA GLU A 114 3.83 -37.28 18.34
C GLU A 114 4.36 -35.89 18.00
N LYS A 115 5.52 -35.52 18.56
CA LYS A 115 6.18 -34.25 18.24
C LYS A 115 6.64 -34.17 16.79
N ASP A 116 7.16 -35.25 16.23
CA ASP A 116 7.56 -35.27 14.82
C ASP A 116 6.35 -35.07 13.89
N ALA A 117 5.21 -35.69 14.22
CA ALA A 117 3.96 -35.46 13.49
C ALA A 117 3.46 -34.02 13.62
N GLU A 118 3.52 -33.42 14.82
CA GLU A 118 3.12 -32.04 15.05
C GLU A 118 3.96 -31.04 14.23
N VAL A 119 5.29 -31.23 14.21
CA VAL A 119 6.20 -30.42 13.39
C VAL A 119 5.84 -30.50 11.91
N ARG A 120 5.58 -31.72 11.39
CA ARG A 120 5.20 -31.90 9.98
C ARG A 120 3.91 -31.18 9.63
N VAL A 121 2.90 -31.28 10.49
CA VAL A 121 1.62 -30.58 10.29
C VAL A 121 1.83 -29.06 10.30
N ALA A 122 2.49 -28.52 11.33
CA ALA A 122 2.74 -27.08 11.43
C ALA A 122 3.57 -26.54 10.26
N ALA A 123 4.58 -27.29 9.80
CA ALA A 123 5.37 -26.94 8.63
C ALA A 123 4.54 -26.96 7.34
N GLN A 124 3.69 -27.97 7.16
CA GLN A 124 2.84 -28.09 5.98
C GLN A 124 1.79 -26.97 5.92
N GLU A 125 1.18 -26.63 7.05
CA GLU A 125 0.27 -25.50 7.17
C GLU A 125 0.98 -24.17 6.85
N LEU A 126 2.20 -23.96 7.35
CA LEU A 126 2.99 -22.77 7.04
C LEU A 126 3.29 -22.66 5.54
N VAL A 127 3.65 -23.77 4.88
CA VAL A 127 3.85 -23.81 3.42
C VAL A 127 2.58 -23.43 2.68
N GLN A 128 1.44 -24.01 3.04
CA GLN A 128 0.16 -23.73 2.38
C GLN A 128 -0.25 -22.26 2.51
N VAL A 129 -0.01 -21.65 3.67
CA VAL A 129 -0.29 -20.23 3.89
C VAL A 129 0.62 -19.36 3.03
N CYS A 130 1.91 -19.69 2.91
CA CYS A 130 2.85 -18.97 2.06
C CYS A 130 2.48 -19.04 0.57
N GLU A 131 2.04 -20.20 0.07
CA GLU A 131 1.57 -20.34 -1.32
C GLU A 131 0.30 -19.51 -1.55
N THR A 132 -0.65 -19.54 -0.62
CA THR A 132 -1.88 -18.73 -0.71
C THR A 132 -1.56 -17.23 -0.74
N LEU A 133 -0.61 -16.79 0.09
CA LEU A 133 -0.14 -15.40 0.10
C LEU A 133 0.49 -15.01 -1.24
N LYS A 134 1.37 -15.87 -1.77
CA LYS A 134 2.05 -15.66 -3.05
C LYS A 134 1.04 -15.57 -4.21
N ASP A 135 0.07 -16.47 -4.28
CA ASP A 135 -0.98 -16.46 -5.30
C ASP A 135 -1.80 -15.16 -5.29
N GLY A 136 -1.97 -14.55 -4.11
CA GLY A 136 -2.62 -13.24 -3.97
C GLY A 136 -1.72 -12.05 -4.30
N LEU A 137 -0.43 -12.11 -3.95
CA LEU A 137 0.54 -11.02 -4.15
C LEU A 137 1.00 -10.91 -5.61
N ASP A 138 1.15 -12.02 -6.32
CA ASP A 138 1.59 -12.05 -7.71
C ASP A 138 0.73 -11.18 -8.64
N PRO A 139 -0.63 -11.30 -8.63
CA PRO A 139 -1.49 -10.41 -9.40
C PRO A 139 -1.42 -8.95 -8.97
N LEU A 140 -1.28 -8.69 -7.66
CA LEU A 140 -1.18 -7.33 -7.13
C LEU A 140 0.10 -6.65 -7.61
N GLU A 141 1.25 -7.34 -7.54
CA GLU A 141 2.52 -6.83 -8.05
C GLU A 141 2.42 -6.47 -9.54
N ARG A 142 1.82 -7.36 -10.35
CA ARG A 142 1.60 -7.12 -11.78
C ARG A 142 0.75 -5.87 -12.02
N GLN A 143 -0.35 -5.70 -11.28
CA GLN A 143 -1.23 -4.53 -11.40
C GLN A 143 -0.54 -3.23 -10.99
N VAL A 144 0.20 -3.24 -9.87
CA VAL A 144 0.97 -2.08 -9.40
C VAL A 144 2.05 -1.70 -10.42
N ARG A 145 2.76 -2.69 -10.97
CA ARG A 145 3.77 -2.49 -12.02
C ARG A 145 3.13 -1.91 -13.29
N GLU A 146 1.98 -2.44 -13.71
CA GLU A 146 1.24 -1.90 -14.85
C GLU A 146 0.81 -0.45 -14.63
N MET A 147 0.24 -0.14 -13.47
CA MET A 147 -0.13 1.23 -13.11
C MET A 147 1.07 2.16 -13.13
N PHE A 148 2.21 1.73 -12.59
CA PHE A 148 3.45 2.50 -12.64
C PHE A 148 3.90 2.76 -14.07
N HIS A 149 3.90 1.74 -14.94
CA HIS A 149 4.22 1.91 -16.36
C HIS A 149 3.27 2.90 -17.05
N ARG A 150 1.96 2.83 -16.77
CA ARG A 150 0.96 3.78 -17.29
C ARG A 150 1.27 5.21 -16.84
N ILE A 151 1.57 5.42 -15.56
CA ILE A 151 1.93 6.75 -15.02
C ILE A 151 3.17 7.30 -15.71
N VAL A 152 4.24 6.50 -15.80
CA VAL A 152 5.49 6.92 -16.44
C VAL A 152 5.26 7.25 -17.92
N ARG A 153 4.53 6.39 -18.64
CA ARG A 153 4.20 6.60 -20.05
C ARG A 153 3.42 7.88 -20.26
N THR A 154 2.34 8.09 -19.50
CA THR A 154 1.52 9.30 -19.59
C THR A 154 2.32 10.55 -19.26
N ARG A 155 3.22 10.49 -18.26
CA ARG A 155 4.13 11.59 -17.96
C ARG A 155 5.07 11.90 -19.13
N THR A 156 5.67 10.88 -19.75
CA THR A 156 6.54 11.06 -20.92
C THR A 156 5.77 11.69 -22.08
N GLU A 157 4.57 11.17 -22.40
CA GLU A 157 3.70 11.71 -23.46
C GLU A 157 3.32 13.19 -23.22
N ILE A 158 3.07 13.58 -21.97
CA ILE A 158 2.80 14.97 -21.61
C ILE A 158 4.05 15.85 -21.81
N LEU A 159 5.23 15.40 -21.36
CA LEU A 159 6.47 16.15 -21.53
C LEU A 159 6.83 16.31 -23.01
N ASP A 160 6.62 15.26 -23.82
CA ASP A 160 6.82 15.30 -25.27
C ASP A 160 5.88 16.33 -25.92
N CYS A 161 4.60 16.35 -25.53
CA CYS A 161 3.66 17.37 -26.01
C CYS A 161 4.09 18.80 -25.65
N LEU A 162 4.61 19.02 -24.44
CA LEU A 162 5.05 20.35 -23.96
C LEU A 162 6.38 20.81 -24.57
N SER A 163 7.23 19.87 -25.01
CA SER A 163 8.53 20.17 -25.61
C SER A 163 8.45 20.52 -27.10
N ARG A 164 7.31 20.24 -27.77
CA ARG A 164 7.09 20.66 -29.16
C ARG A 164 6.98 22.19 -29.20
N PRO A 165 7.78 22.89 -30.02
CA PRO A 165 7.64 24.32 -30.19
C PRO A 165 6.25 24.62 -30.75
N ASN A 166 5.55 25.60 -30.18
CA ASN A 166 4.31 26.14 -30.75
C ASN A 166 4.65 26.77 -32.10
N THR A 167 4.55 26.00 -33.18
CA THR A 167 4.43 26.57 -34.53
C THR A 167 3.03 27.17 -34.63
N ALA A 168 2.91 28.42 -34.22
CA ALA A 168 1.80 29.26 -34.62
C ALA A 168 1.99 29.57 -36.11
N GLU A 169 1.12 29.01 -36.95
CA GLU A 169 0.74 29.62 -38.24
C GLU A 169 -0.28 30.74 -37.98
#